data_AF-A0AB74BCL9-F1
#
_entry.id   AF-A0AB74BCL9-F1
#
_cell.length_a   1.000
_cell.length_b   1.000
_cell.length_c   1.000
_cell.angle_alpha   90.00
_cell.angle_beta   90.00
_cell.angle_gamma   90.00
#
_symmetry.space_group_name_H-M   'P 1'
#
loop_
_entity.id
_entity.type
_entity.pdbx_description
1 polymer ?
#
loop_
_entity_poly.entity_id
_entity_poly.type
_entity_poly.pdbx_seq_one_letter_code
_entity_poly.pdbx_strand_id
1 'polypeptide(L)'
;MAIFPLTLRDIMRPQATLTVLPVERPLVGRVSPPGSKSITNRALLLAGLAKGTSRLTGALKSDDTRVMSEALRLMGVQVDEPDDSTFVVTSSGHWQAPQQALFL
;
A
#
# COMPACT_ATOMS: atom_id res chain seq x y z
N MET A 1 -10.98 20.73 -5.97
CA MET A 1 -11.29 20.07 -4.69
C MET A 1 -12.25 18.93 -4.97
N ALA A 2 -11.74 17.76 -5.35
CA ALA A 2 -12.55 16.58 -5.67
C ALA A 2 -12.33 15.55 -4.56
N ILE A 3 -13.19 15.60 -3.56
CA ILE A 3 -13.45 14.47 -2.69
C ILE A 3 -14.10 13.45 -3.64
N PHE A 4 -13.43 12.37 -4.03
CA PHE A 4 -14.12 11.29 -4.73
C PHE A 4 -15.12 10.71 -3.73
N PRO A 5 -16.44 10.94 -3.88
CA PRO A 5 -17.37 10.39 -2.93
C PRO A 5 -17.38 8.88 -3.18
N LEU A 6 -17.01 8.09 -2.15
CA LEU A 6 -17.36 6.67 -2.14
C LEU A 6 -18.87 6.62 -2.32
N THR A 7 -19.31 6.13 -3.48
CA THR A 7 -20.73 6.05 -3.75
C THR A 7 -21.32 4.97 -2.85
N LEU A 8 -22.63 5.03 -2.57
CA LEU A 8 -23.31 3.97 -1.81
C LEU A 8 -23.06 2.58 -2.43
N ARG A 9 -22.75 2.51 -3.74
CA ARG A 9 -22.36 1.29 -4.47
C ARG A 9 -20.97 0.77 -4.11
N ASP A 10 -20.03 1.64 -3.76
CA ASP A 10 -18.68 1.24 -3.32
C ASP A 10 -18.69 0.68 -1.91
N ILE A 11 -19.56 1.21 -1.05
CA ILE A 11 -19.79 0.73 0.33
C ILE A 11 -20.57 -0.60 0.31
N MET A 12 -21.52 -0.76 -0.62
CA MET A 12 -22.39 -1.93 -0.78
C MET A 12 -21.89 -2.90 -1.86
N ARG A 13 -20.58 -3.03 -2.06
CA ARG A 13 -20.06 -4.02 -3.02
C ARG A 13 -20.59 -5.40 -2.62
N PRO A 14 -21.26 -6.12 -3.54
CA PRO A 14 -21.75 -7.46 -3.24
C PRO A 14 -20.55 -8.33 -2.86
N GLN A 15 -20.55 -8.82 -1.62
CA GLN A 15 -19.50 -9.66 -1.13
C GLN A 15 -19.62 -11.01 -1.86
N ALA A 16 -18.59 -11.37 -2.63
CA ALA A 16 -18.55 -12.65 -3.30
C ALA A 16 -18.74 -13.75 -2.24
N THR A 17 -19.78 -14.56 -2.40
CA THR A 17 -20.03 -15.66 -1.48
C THR A 17 -19.09 -16.81 -1.81
N LEU A 18 -18.32 -17.25 -0.82
CA LEU A 18 -17.46 -18.42 -0.93
C LEU A 18 -18.09 -19.59 -0.17
N THR A 19 -18.37 -20.70 -0.86
CA THR A 19 -18.80 -21.94 -0.20
C THR A 19 -17.58 -22.70 0.29
N VAL A 20 -17.49 -22.95 1.60
CA VAL A 20 -16.44 -23.77 2.20
C VAL A 20 -16.95 -25.20 2.32
N LEU A 21 -16.29 -26.15 1.65
CA LEU A 21 -16.62 -27.57 1.75
C LEU A 21 -15.91 -28.21 2.95
N PRO A 22 -16.53 -29.19 3.63
CA PRO A 22 -15.88 -29.94 4.70
C PRO A 22 -14.61 -30.63 4.23
N VAL A 23 -13.58 -30.66 5.09
CA VAL A 23 -12.34 -31.39 4.81
C VAL A 23 -12.43 -32.81 5.40
N GLU A 24 -12.02 -33.82 4.63
CA GLU A 24 -12.01 -35.23 5.08
C GLU A 24 -10.79 -35.59 5.94
N ARG A 25 -9.76 -34.72 5.93
CA ARG A 25 -8.49 -34.90 6.62
C ARG A 25 -7.90 -33.55 7.06
N PRO A 26 -7.00 -33.52 8.07
CA PRO A 26 -6.36 -32.28 8.50
C PRO A 26 -5.64 -31.55 7.36
N LEU A 27 -5.76 -30.22 7.32
CA LEU A 27 -4.97 -29.37 6.43
C LEU A 27 -3.55 -29.25 6.97
N VAL A 28 -2.56 -29.65 6.18
CA VAL A 28 -1.15 -29.56 6.52
C VAL A 28 -0.42 -28.82 5.40
N GLY A 29 0.26 -27.73 5.74
CA GLY A 29 0.99 -26.94 4.76
C GLY A 29 1.60 -25.68 5.37
N ARG A 30 2.32 -24.93 4.54
CA ARG A 30 2.89 -23.63 4.87
C ARG A 30 2.43 -22.62 3.83
N VAL A 31 1.95 -21.48 4.31
CA VAL A 31 1.57 -20.35 3.45
C VAL A 31 2.33 -19.12 3.90
N SER A 32 2.75 -18.30 2.94
CA SER A 32 3.24 -16.96 3.20
C SER A 32 2.12 -15.98 2.84
N PRO A 33 1.47 -15.35 3.83
CA PRO A 33 0.47 -14.33 3.52
C PRO A 33 1.14 -13.12 2.85
N PRO A 34 0.36 -12.26 2.19
CA PRO A 34 0.83 -10.96 1.76
C PRO A 34 1.39 -10.13 2.92
N GLY A 35 2.15 -9.08 2.59
CA GLY A 35 2.66 -8.13 3.56
C GLY A 35 1.57 -7.50 4.44
N SER A 36 1.95 -6.97 5.60
CA SER A 36 1.02 -6.22 6.44
C SER A 36 0.85 -4.80 5.91
N LYS A 37 -0.40 -4.41 5.60
CA LYS A 37 -0.78 -3.05 5.19
C LYS A 37 -0.17 -1.96 6.07
N SER A 38 -0.31 -2.11 7.39
CA SER A 38 0.17 -1.12 8.35
C SER A 38 1.70 -1.06 8.44
N ILE A 39 2.39 -2.19 8.21
CA ILE A 39 3.86 -2.22 8.15
C ILE A 39 4.32 -1.56 6.86
N THR A 40 3.71 -1.88 5.72
CA THR A 40 4.04 -1.25 4.43
C THR A 40 3.86 0.26 4.48
N ASN A 41 2.76 0.78 5.03
CA ASN A 41 2.56 2.23 5.19
C ASN A 41 3.63 2.89 6.06
N ARG A 42 3.96 2.29 7.22
CA ARG A 42 5.02 2.82 8.09
C ARG A 42 6.39 2.78 7.41
N ALA A 43 6.70 1.69 6.70
CA ALA A 43 7.95 1.54 5.98
C ALA A 43 8.09 2.56 4.85
N LEU A 44 7.02 2.84 4.10
CA LEU A 44 7.00 3.89 3.07
C LEU A 44 7.33 5.27 3.64
N LEU A 45 6.71 5.65 4.77
CA LEU A 45 6.99 6.93 5.44
C LEU A 45 8.46 7.02 5.90
N LEU A 46 8.96 5.98 6.58
CA LEU A 46 10.35 5.93 7.05
C LEU A 46 11.35 5.98 5.88
N ALA A 47 11.07 5.25 4.80
CA ALA A 47 11.88 5.27 3.60
C ALA A 47 11.88 6.64 2.91
N GLY A 48 10.75 7.35 2.91
CA GLY A 48 10.67 8.72 2.41
C GLY A 48 11.47 9.71 3.26
N LEU A 49 11.55 9.50 4.58
CA LEU A 49 12.34 10.35 5.49
C LEU A 49 13.84 10.04 5.46
N ALA A 50 14.23 8.83 5.04
CA ALA A 50 15.62 8.44 4.91
C ALA A 50 16.28 9.12 3.70
N LYS A 51 17.53 9.58 3.86
CA LYS A 51 18.34 10.04 2.74
C LYS A 51 18.95 8.84 1.99
N GLY A 52 18.80 8.79 0.68
CA GLY A 52 19.30 7.71 -0.19
C GLY A 52 18.18 6.84 -0.75
N THR A 53 18.48 5.58 -1.06
CA THR A 53 17.54 4.63 -1.66
C THR A 53 17.23 3.47 -0.70
N SER A 54 15.95 3.26 -0.43
CA SER A 54 15.43 2.13 0.35
C SER A 54 14.69 1.15 -0.56
N ARG A 55 14.97 -0.15 -0.44
CA ARG A 55 14.23 -1.22 -1.12
C ARG A 55 13.39 -1.99 -0.11
N LEU A 56 12.06 -1.82 -0.20
CA LEU A 56 11.08 -2.48 0.65
C LEU A 56 10.56 -3.72 -0.09
N THR A 57 10.66 -4.91 0.50
CA THR A 57 10.21 -6.19 -0.10
C THR A 57 9.14 -6.85 0.76
N GLY A 58 8.35 -7.75 0.17
CA GLY A 58 7.21 -8.37 0.86
C GLY A 58 6.14 -7.35 1.27
N ALA A 59 6.08 -6.22 0.57
CA ALA A 59 5.12 -5.17 0.79
C ALA A 59 3.73 -5.57 0.26
N LEU A 60 2.68 -5.02 0.87
CA LEU A 60 1.33 -5.15 0.35
C LEU A 60 0.97 -3.92 -0.49
N LYS A 61 0.64 -4.13 -1.76
CA LYS A 61 -0.01 -3.12 -2.60
C LYS A 61 -1.52 -3.16 -2.37
N SER A 62 -2.01 -2.18 -1.63
CA SER A 62 -3.40 -1.96 -1.25
C SER A 62 -3.78 -0.53 -1.62
N ASP A 63 -5.06 -0.18 -1.55
CA ASP A 63 -5.47 1.20 -1.80
C ASP A 63 -4.79 2.18 -0.84
N ASP A 64 -4.70 1.85 0.45
CA ASP A 64 -3.99 2.68 1.43
C ASP A 64 -2.51 2.89 1.09
N THR A 65 -1.80 1.83 0.69
CA THR A 65 -0.36 1.92 0.39
C THR A 65 -0.10 2.59 -0.95
N ARG A 66 -1.03 2.47 -1.91
CA ARG A 66 -1.02 3.22 -3.16
C ARG A 66 -1.20 4.72 -2.90
N VAL A 67 -2.21 5.10 -2.13
CA VAL A 67 -2.46 6.49 -1.73
C VAL A 67 -1.25 7.08 -0.99
N MET A 68 -0.66 6.33 -0.06
CA MET A 68 0.56 6.75 0.63
C MET A 68 1.75 6.96 -0.33
N SER A 69 1.97 6.02 -1.27
CA SER A 69 3.06 6.14 -2.25
C SER A 69 2.87 7.36 -3.18
N GLU A 70 1.63 7.67 -3.57
CA GLU A 70 1.30 8.83 -4.39
C GLU A 70 1.50 10.14 -3.63
N ALA A 71 1.11 10.19 -2.36
CA ALA A 71 1.37 11.34 -1.49
C ALA A 71 2.87 11.62 -1.35
N LEU A 72 3.70 10.57 -1.19
CA LEU A 72 5.16 10.72 -1.15
C LEU A 72 5.71 11.28 -2.48
N ARG A 73 5.20 10.81 -3.63
CA ARG A 73 5.56 11.36 -4.95
C ARG A 73 5.22 12.85 -5.07
N LEU A 74 4.03 13.25 -4.62
CA LEU A 74 3.61 14.65 -4.60
C LEU A 74 4.45 15.55 -3.67
N MET A 75 5.09 14.97 -2.67
CA MET A 75 6.01 15.66 -1.76
C MET A 75 7.49 15.61 -2.21
N GLY A 76 7.75 15.14 -3.44
CA GLY A 76 9.08 15.15 -4.06
C GLY A 76 9.93 13.90 -3.79
N VAL A 77 9.36 12.82 -3.27
CA VAL A 77 10.04 11.54 -3.08
C VAL A 77 9.87 10.66 -4.33
N GLN A 78 10.95 10.08 -4.85
CA GLN A 78 10.84 9.11 -5.94
C GLN A 78 10.41 7.75 -5.38
N VAL A 79 9.32 7.19 -5.88
CA VAL A 79 8.80 5.88 -5.47
C VAL A 79 8.53 5.03 -6.72
N ASP A 80 9.35 4.01 -6.92
CA ASP A 80 9.24 3.03 -8.00
C ASP A 80 8.69 1.70 -7.48
N GLU A 81 8.00 0.97 -8.35
CA GLU A 81 7.25 -0.25 -8.00
C GLU A 81 7.56 -1.37 -9.00
N PRO A 82 8.75 -2.00 -8.91
CA PRO A 82 9.24 -2.91 -9.96
C PRO A 82 8.47 -4.23 -10.07
N ASP A 83 7.77 -4.64 -9.01
CA ASP A 83 6.94 -5.86 -8.96
C ASP A 83 5.81 -5.68 -7.94
N ASP A 84 4.96 -6.70 -7.77
CA ASP A 84 3.74 -6.66 -6.94
C ASP A 84 3.99 -6.55 -5.44
N SER A 85 5.23 -6.75 -4.98
CA SER A 85 5.59 -6.83 -3.56
C SER A 85 6.77 -5.93 -3.17
N THR A 86 7.24 -5.10 -4.10
CA THR A 86 8.42 -4.27 -3.89
C THR A 86 8.14 -2.79 -4.13
N PHE A 87 8.63 -1.95 -3.22
CA PHE A 87 8.79 -0.51 -3.42
C PHE A 87 10.26 -0.13 -3.38
N VAL A 88 10.71 0.71 -4.30
CA VAL A 88 12.03 1.33 -4.28
C VAL A 88 11.83 2.83 -4.07
N VAL A 89 12.25 3.32 -2.91
CA VAL A 89 12.02 4.70 -2.47
C VAL A 89 13.35 5.42 -2.45
N THR A 90 13.52 6.46 -3.27
CA THR A 90 14.70 7.32 -3.27
C THR A 90 14.31 8.72 -2.78
N SER A 91 14.98 9.19 -1.73
CA SER A 91 14.68 10.47 -1.10
C SER A 91 15.94 11.24 -0.69
N SER A 92 15.82 12.56 -0.62
CA SER A 92 16.85 13.45 -0.07
C SER A 92 16.81 13.52 1.47
N GLY A 93 15.76 12.99 2.10
CA GLY A 93 15.42 13.17 3.51
C GLY A 93 14.65 14.46 3.82
N HIS A 94 14.39 15.29 2.81
CA HIS A 94 13.60 16.53 2.94
C HIS A 94 12.40 16.49 2.00
N TRP A 95 11.21 16.73 2.55
CA TRP A 95 9.96 16.73 1.79
C TRP A 95 9.55 18.14 1.42
N GLN A 96 8.93 18.27 0.25
CA GLN A 96 8.31 19.51 -0.18
C GLN A 96 6.87 19.55 0.27
N ALA A 97 6.41 20.73 0.70
CA ALA A 97 4.99 20.93 0.96
C ALA A 97 4.21 20.67 -0.35
N PRO A 98 3.17 19.82 -0.32
CA PRO A 98 2.42 19.51 -1.53
C PRO A 98 1.67 20.77 -1.99
N GLN A 99 1.66 21.01 -3.31
CA GLN A 99 0.96 22.17 -3.90
C GLN A 99 -0.57 22.03 -3.88
N GLN A 100 -1.06 20.83 -3.57
CA GLN A 100 -2.47 20.48 -3.47
C GLN A 100 -2.73 19.65 -2.22
N ALA A 101 -3.98 19.61 -1.77
CA ALA A 101 -4.37 18.78 -0.64
C ALA A 101 -4.08 17.29 -0.91
N LEU A 102 -3.51 16.62 0.08
CA LEU A 102 -3.33 15.17 0.09
C LEU A 102 -4.58 14.53 0.71
N PHE A 103 -5.11 13.51 0.05
CA PHE A 103 -6.21 12.70 0.58
C PHE A 103 -5.62 11.33 0.92
N LEU A 104 -5.39 11.10 2.22
CA LEU A 104 -4.79 9.88 2.78
C LEU A 104 -5.85 8.92 3.34
#